data_AF-A0AAD1YVX3-F1
#
_entry.id   AF-A0AAD1YVX3-F1
#
_cell.length_a   1.000
_cell.length_b   1.000
_cell.length_c   1.000
_cell.angle_alpha   90.00
_cell.angle_beta   90.00
_cell.angle_gamma   90.00
#
_symmetry.space_group_name_H-M   'P 1'
#
loop_
_entity.id
_entity.type
_entity.pdbx_description
1 polymer ?
#
loop_
_entity_poly.entity_id
_entity_poly.type
_entity_poly.pdbx_seq_one_letter_code
_entity_poly.pdbx_strand_id
1 'polypeptide(L)'
;MLLFSATIVEGMIGLNWGRMTSQRLIPSTVVDLFLQNGIPRYVNIGAEPFSPSFWSKTYLGAVDVLKMIQDALNEAGYGDKTKATTPHLTDILKPNHTKPSEAEFHEDIKDLSSNH
;
A
#
# COMPACT_ATOMS: atom_id res chain seq x y z
N MET A 1 -16.94 15.05 -34.74
CA MET A 1 -16.95 13.86 -33.86
C MET A 1 -16.02 14.17 -32.69
N LEU A 2 -16.59 14.49 -31.53
CA LEU A 2 -15.82 14.80 -30.31
C LEU A 2 -15.63 13.50 -29.53
N LEU A 3 -14.40 13.01 -29.48
CA LEU A 3 -14.00 11.90 -28.62
C LEU A 3 -13.90 12.43 -27.18
N PHE A 4 -14.85 12.06 -26.33
CA PHE A 4 -14.68 12.19 -24.88
C PHE A 4 -13.68 11.13 -24.41
N SER A 5 -12.44 11.54 -24.16
CA SER A 5 -11.53 10.75 -23.35
C SER A 5 -11.99 10.90 -21.90
N ALA A 6 -12.61 9.85 -21.34
CA ALA A 6 -12.87 9.80 -19.91
C ALA A 6 -11.53 9.66 -19.20
N THR A 7 -10.99 10.77 -18.71
CA THR A 7 -9.96 10.76 -17.68
C THR A 7 -10.57 10.13 -16.43
N ILE A 8 -10.39 8.83 -16.28
CA ILE A 8 -10.65 8.13 -15.02
C ILE A 8 -9.64 8.71 -14.04
N VAL A 9 -10.08 9.60 -13.15
CA VAL A 9 -9.24 10.05 -12.04
C VAL A 9 -9.01 8.83 -11.16
N GLU A 10 -7.79 8.30 -11.16
CA GLU A 10 -7.42 7.20 -10.27
C GLU A 10 -7.40 7.74 -8.83
N GLY A 11 -8.50 7.55 -8.13
CA GLY A 11 -8.59 7.82 -6.70
C GLY A 11 -7.69 6.86 -5.92
N MET A 12 -7.04 7.38 -4.88
CA MET A 12 -6.36 6.56 -3.87
C MET A 12 -7.04 6.81 -2.54
N ILE A 13 -7.33 5.74 -1.80
CA ILE A 13 -7.82 5.84 -0.42
C ILE A 13 -6.73 5.32 0.52
N GLY A 14 -6.31 6.18 1.44
CA GLY A 14 -5.31 5.88 2.45
C GLY A 14 -5.95 5.34 3.72
N LEU A 15 -5.44 4.21 4.23
CA LEU A 15 -5.85 3.60 5.48
C LEU A 15 -4.66 3.54 6.43
N ASN A 16 -4.83 4.02 7.67
CA ASN A 16 -3.78 3.94 8.69
C ASN A 16 -3.92 2.66 9.54
N TRP A 17 -2.83 1.94 9.75
CA TRP A 17 -2.77 0.68 10.49
C TRP A 17 -1.65 0.73 11.55
N GLY A 18 -1.76 -0.06 12.62
CA GLY A 18 -0.75 -0.10 13.70
C GLY A 18 -0.96 0.91 14.84
N ARG A 19 0.09 1.25 15.60
CA ARG A 19 0.00 2.11 16.82
C ARG A 19 -0.49 3.54 16.55
N MET A 20 -0.54 3.96 15.28
CA MET A 20 -1.04 5.26 14.86
C MET A 20 -2.55 5.28 14.57
N THR A 21 -3.23 4.13 14.59
CA THR A 21 -4.70 4.09 14.54
C THR A 21 -5.27 3.90 15.95
N SER A 22 -6.17 4.81 16.33
CA SER A 22 -6.96 4.66 17.57
C SER A 22 -8.09 3.62 17.41
N GLN A 23 -8.42 3.21 16.18
CA GLN A 23 -9.47 2.22 15.88
C GLN A 23 -9.05 1.28 14.75
N ARG A 24 -8.83 0.00 15.08
CA ARG A 24 -8.56 -1.03 14.07
C ARG A 24 -9.80 -1.21 13.21
N LEU A 25 -9.68 -0.96 11.90
CA LEU A 25 -10.74 -1.27 10.95
C LEU A 25 -10.72 -2.76 10.67
N ILE A 26 -11.91 -3.36 10.65
CA ILE A 26 -12.11 -4.77 10.29
C ILE A 26 -12.02 -4.86 8.76
N PRO A 27 -11.34 -5.87 8.17
CA PRO A 27 -11.18 -5.96 6.72
C PRO A 27 -12.49 -5.85 5.92
N SER A 28 -13.61 -6.38 6.43
CA SER A 28 -14.93 -6.22 5.80
C SER A 28 -15.41 -4.76 5.77
N THR A 29 -15.20 -4.00 6.84
CA THR A 29 -15.52 -2.56 6.89
C THR A 29 -14.73 -1.78 5.84
N VAL A 30 -13.50 -2.18 5.56
CA VAL A 30 -12.65 -1.58 4.52
C VAL A 30 -13.22 -1.84 3.13
N VAL A 31 -13.62 -3.08 2.85
CA VAL A 31 -14.29 -3.45 1.59
C VAL A 31 -15.60 -2.67 1.41
N ASP A 32 -16.42 -2.57 2.47
CA ASP A 32 -17.68 -1.81 2.44
C ASP A 32 -17.45 -0.33 2.15
N LEU A 33 -16.40 0.27 2.74
CA LEU A 33 -16.01 1.65 2.48
C LEU A 33 -15.63 1.86 1.01
N PHE A 34 -14.94 0.90 0.39
CA PHE A 34 -14.61 0.96 -1.04
C PHE A 34 -15.81 0.78 -1.95
N LEU A 35 -16.74 -0.13 -1.59
CA LEU A 35 -17.98 -0.29 -2.33
C LEU A 35 -18.82 0.99 -2.31
N GLN A 36 -18.89 1.66 -1.15
CA GLN A 36 -19.66 2.90 -0.99
C GLN A 36 -19.07 4.10 -1.73
N ASN A 37 -17.75 4.15 -1.92
CA ASN A 37 -17.07 5.29 -2.56
C ASN A 37 -16.67 5.04 -4.02
N GLY A 38 -17.04 3.89 -4.58
CA GLY A 38 -16.49 3.40 -5.84
C GLY A 38 -15.07 2.86 -5.63
N ILE A 39 -14.80 1.67 -6.16
CA ILE A 39 -13.56 0.99 -5.81
C ILE A 39 -12.39 1.60 -6.60
N PRO A 40 -11.39 2.19 -5.92
CA PRO A 40 -10.21 2.72 -6.58
C PRO A 40 -9.35 1.57 -7.16
N ARG A 41 -8.52 1.85 -8.16
CA ARG A 41 -7.55 0.85 -8.68
C ARG A 41 -6.55 0.42 -7.59
N TYR A 42 -6.23 1.33 -6.67
CA TYR A 42 -5.25 1.10 -5.62
C TYR A 42 -5.78 1.49 -4.25
N VAL A 43 -5.46 0.66 -3.27
CA VAL A 43 -5.73 0.91 -1.85
C VAL A 43 -4.41 1.09 -1.13
N ASN A 44 -4.17 2.27 -0.55
CA ASN A 44 -2.92 2.58 0.14
C ASN A 44 -3.00 2.20 1.61
N ILE A 45 -2.08 1.34 2.05
CA ILE A 45 -2.02 0.78 3.39
C ILE A 45 -0.83 1.38 4.15
N GLY A 46 -1.12 2.13 5.20
CA GLY A 46 -0.12 2.78 6.03
C GLY A 46 0.50 4.04 5.39
N ALA A 47 1.39 4.68 6.14
CA ALA A 47 2.18 5.80 5.69
C ALA A 47 3.65 5.42 5.82
N GLU A 48 4.26 5.02 4.70
CA GLU A 48 5.69 4.74 4.59
C GLU A 48 6.17 3.60 5.51
N PRO A 49 5.57 2.40 5.46
CA PRO A 49 5.81 1.34 6.45
C PRO A 49 7.23 0.80 6.50
N PHE A 50 7.97 0.89 5.39
CA PHE A 50 9.34 0.40 5.29
C PHE A 50 10.38 1.50 5.39
N SER A 51 9.97 2.77 5.55
CA SER A 51 10.89 3.89 5.62
C SER A 51 11.75 3.79 6.90
N PRO A 52 13.08 3.83 6.76
CA PRO A 52 13.96 3.88 7.90
C PRO A 52 13.69 5.02 8.88
N SER A 53 13.33 6.18 8.33
CA SER A 53 13.01 7.37 9.11
C SER A 53 11.80 7.19 10.02
N PHE A 54 10.93 6.22 9.71
CA PHE A 54 9.68 5.95 10.41
C PHE A 54 9.60 4.55 11.06
N TRP A 55 10.72 3.81 11.14
CA TRP A 55 10.82 2.44 11.68
C TRP A 55 10.06 2.23 13.00
N SER A 56 10.16 3.18 13.93
CA SER A 56 9.54 3.09 15.27
C SER A 56 8.01 3.20 15.28
N LYS A 57 7.39 3.57 14.15
CA LYS A 57 5.96 3.90 14.07
C LYS A 57 5.15 2.94 13.21
N THR A 58 5.75 2.31 12.21
CA THR A 58 4.99 1.74 11.08
C THR A 58 5.32 0.28 10.74
N TYR A 59 6.20 -0.37 11.51
CA TYR A 59 6.86 -1.59 11.07
C TYR A 59 6.14 -2.93 11.25
N LEU A 60 5.22 -3.03 12.22
CA LEU A 60 4.72 -4.35 12.62
C LEU A 60 3.64 -4.86 11.64
N GLY A 61 4.03 -5.81 10.79
CA GLY A 61 3.14 -6.62 9.98
C GLY A 61 2.64 -5.98 8.68
N ALA A 62 3.36 -5.00 8.12
CA ALA A 62 2.91 -4.30 6.91
C ALA A 62 2.66 -5.24 5.71
N VAL A 63 3.55 -6.22 5.51
CA VAL A 63 3.39 -7.27 4.48
C VAL A 63 2.16 -8.13 4.76
N ASP A 64 1.95 -8.53 6.01
CA ASP A 64 0.79 -9.34 6.41
C ASP A 64 -0.52 -8.57 6.18
N VAL A 65 -0.56 -7.28 6.52
CA VAL A 65 -1.74 -6.43 6.29
C VAL A 65 -2.00 -6.23 4.80
N LEU A 66 -0.95 -6.02 3.99
CA LEU A 66 -1.08 -5.95 2.53
C LEU A 66 -1.69 -7.24 1.97
N LYS A 67 -1.20 -8.41 2.42
CA LYS A 67 -1.73 -9.72 2.04
C LYS A 67 -3.20 -9.87 2.49
N MET A 68 -3.50 -9.62 3.76
CA MET A 68 -4.87 -9.70 4.30
C MET A 68 -5.87 -8.85 3.52
N ILE A 69 -5.49 -7.63 3.13
CA ILE A 69 -6.38 -6.73 2.39
C ILE A 69 -6.51 -7.18 0.95
N GLN A 70 -5.43 -7.64 0.32
CA GLN A 70 -5.51 -8.21 -1.02
C GLN A 70 -6.40 -9.46 -1.04
N ASP A 71 -6.32 -10.32 -0.03
CA ASP A 71 -7.18 -11.49 0.11
C ASP A 71 -8.64 -11.10 0.30
N ALA A 72 -8.93 -10.11 1.15
CA ALA A 72 -10.29 -9.58 1.29
C ALA A 72 -10.85 -9.00 -0.02
N LEU A 73 -10.00 -8.32 -0.82
CA LEU A 73 -10.37 -7.84 -2.16
C LEU A 73 -10.63 -9.01 -3.13
N ASN A 74 -9.84 -10.08 -3.04
CA ASN A 74 -10.03 -11.29 -3.85
C ASN A 74 -11.35 -11.99 -3.50
N GLU A 75 -11.63 -12.21 -2.21
CA GLU A 75 -12.86 -12.83 -1.71
C GLU A 75 -14.11 -12.02 -2.08
N ALA A 76 -13.99 -10.69 -2.10
CA ALA A 76 -15.07 -9.80 -2.53
C ALA A 76 -15.25 -9.73 -4.06
N GLY A 77 -14.41 -10.40 -4.85
CA GLY A 77 -14.49 -10.42 -6.33
C GLY A 77 -13.86 -9.21 -7.02
N TYR A 78 -13.03 -8.44 -6.32
CA TYR A 78 -12.38 -7.22 -6.83
C TYR A 78 -10.86 -7.32 -6.98
N GLY A 79 -10.29 -8.47 -6.65
CA GLY A 79 -8.85 -8.73 -6.75
C GLY A 79 -8.23 -8.35 -8.09
N ASP A 80 -8.95 -8.50 -9.20
CA ASP A 80 -8.45 -8.16 -10.55
C ASP A 80 -8.54 -6.67 -10.89
N LYS A 81 -9.40 -5.92 -10.20
CA LYS A 81 -9.65 -4.50 -10.45
C LYS A 81 -8.87 -3.59 -9.50
N THR A 82 -8.61 -4.10 -8.30
CA THR A 82 -8.08 -3.31 -7.20
C THR A 82 -6.97 -4.07 -6.49
N LYS A 83 -5.86 -3.37 -6.29
CA LYS A 83 -4.67 -3.90 -5.62
C LYS A 83 -4.39 -3.16 -4.34
N ALA A 84 -4.09 -3.90 -3.28
CA ALA A 84 -3.50 -3.33 -2.08
C ALA A 84 -2.06 -2.90 -2.39
N THR A 85 -1.68 -1.71 -1.96
CA THR A 85 -0.32 -1.16 -2.11
C THR A 85 0.02 -0.29 -0.92
N THR A 86 1.26 0.18 -0.84
CA THR A 86 1.69 1.11 0.20
C THR A 86 2.64 2.14 -0.41
N PRO A 87 2.59 3.41 0.04
CA PRO A 87 3.55 4.42 -0.40
C PRO A 87 4.95 4.16 0.18
N HIS A 88 5.96 4.58 -0.57
CA HIS A 88 7.37 4.40 -0.26
C HIS A 88 8.18 5.68 -0.52
N LEU A 89 8.92 6.15 0.49
CA LEU A 89 9.93 7.20 0.38
C LEU A 89 11.22 6.64 -0.22
N THR A 90 12.07 7.53 -0.74
CA THR A 90 13.35 7.15 -1.36
C THR A 90 14.39 6.69 -0.34
N ASP A 91 14.17 6.91 0.96
CA ASP A 91 15.10 6.50 2.02
C ASP A 91 15.12 4.98 2.24
N ILE A 92 14.26 4.23 1.56
CA ILE A 92 14.34 2.77 1.47
C ILE A 92 15.49 2.28 0.56
N LEU A 93 16.09 3.18 -0.22
CA LEU A 93 17.21 2.87 -1.10
C LEU A 93 18.55 3.13 -0.41
N LYS A 94 19.54 2.28 -0.65
CA LYS A 94 20.93 2.49 -0.20
C LYS A 94 21.44 3.85 -0.68
N PRO A 95 22.10 4.65 0.19
CA PRO A 95 22.61 5.96 -0.18
C PRO A 95 23.80 5.87 -1.16
N ASN A 96 24.16 6.99 -1.77
CA ASN A 96 25.36 7.17 -2.61
C ASN A 96 25.36 6.43 -3.97
N HIS A 97 24.21 6.29 -4.62
CA HIS A 97 24.12 5.88 -6.02
C HIS A 97 24.10 7.10 -6.95
N THR A 98 24.75 7.00 -8.11
CA THR A 98 24.83 8.12 -9.08
C THR A 98 23.93 7.92 -10.29
N LYS A 99 23.44 6.69 -10.50
CA LYS A 99 22.55 6.32 -11.60
C LYS A 99 21.36 5.52 -11.07
N PRO A 100 20.17 5.63 -11.68
CA PRO A 100 19.00 4.84 -11.28
C PRO A 100 19.23 3.32 -11.32
N SER A 101 20.08 2.83 -12.22
CA SER A 101 20.41 1.40 -12.34
C SER A 101 21.23 0.84 -11.16
N GLU A 102 21.82 1.70 -10.34
CA GLU A 102 22.61 1.34 -9.15
C GLU A 102 21.74 1.32 -7.88
N ALA A 103 20.46 1.71 -7.97
CA ALA A 103 19.57 1.77 -6.83
C ALA A 103 19.24 0.36 -6.31
N GLU A 104 19.46 0.13 -5.02
CA GLU A 104 19.09 -1.09 -4.31
C GLU A 104 18.38 -0.76 -3.00
N PHE A 105 17.43 -1.60 -2.59
CA PHE A 105 16.84 -1.51 -1.25
C PHE A 105 17.89 -1.78 -0.15
N HIS A 106 17.67 -1.19 1.02
CA HIS A 106 18.39 -1.57 2.23
C HIS A 106 18.18 -3.07 2.56
N GLU A 107 19.18 -3.69 3.20
CA GLU A 107 19.17 -5.14 3.47
C GLU A 107 18.11 -5.55 4.50
N ASP A 108 17.92 -4.73 5.52
CA ASP A 108 16.84 -4.86 6.50
C ASP A 108 15.44 -4.83 5.87
N ILE A 109 15.24 -4.12 4.76
CA ILE A 109 14.00 -4.11 3.98
C ILE A 109 13.84 -5.39 3.16
N LYS A 110 14.94 -5.89 2.58
CA LYS A 110 14.93 -7.13 1.79
C LYS A 110 14.40 -8.28 2.64
N ASP A 111 14.86 -8.44 3.87
CA ASP A 111 14.41 -9.51 4.78
C ASP A 111 12.91 -9.45 5.12
N LEU A 112 12.32 -8.26 5.16
CA LEU A 112 10.89 -8.10 5.46
C LEU A 112 10.01 -8.36 4.25
N SER A 113 10.54 -8.06 3.07
CA SER A 113 9.85 -8.27 1.80
C SER A 113 9.95 -9.72 1.29
N SER A 114 10.96 -10.48 1.74
CA SER A 114 11.31 -11.80 1.20
C SER A 114 10.95 -12.98 2.10
N ASN A 115 10.58 -12.75 3.35
CA ASN A 115 9.97 -13.78 4.18
C ASN A 115 8.49 -13.95 3.80
N HIS A 116 8.22 -14.97 2.97
CA HIS A 116 6.92 -15.55 2.52
C HIS A 116 6.59 -15.37 1.04
#